data_AF-A0A7Y6IJ58-F1
#
_entry.id   AF-A0A7Y6IJ58-F1
#
_cell.length_a   1.000
_cell.length_b   1.000
_cell.length_c   1.000
_cell.angle_alpha   90.00
_cell.angle_beta   90.00
_cell.angle_gamma   90.00
#
_symmetry.space_group_name_H-M   'P 1'
#
loop_
_entity.id
_entity.type
_entity.pdbx_description
1 polymer ?
#
loop_
_entity_poly.entity_id
_entity_poly.type
_entity_poly.pdbx_seq_one_letter_code
_entity_poly.pdbx_strand_id
1 'polypeptide(L)'
;MVGSAVVPGAGATLDVGLFASAANRHTGQEAIAVLTDPAPAPSTARDAGRDTLQSLRKPVTALSWEPNRGPEYANDGNRANSPYFSSQMTWDTTWWKVDLGKVDDISRVDVRTYVGGGRYYEYRLEGSLDGATWYPLGGRRGPRAATDAGDTMTTEAKARYVRVVGTHNTANLAFHLTEVSVYGTPAP
;
A
#
# COMPACT_ATOMS: atom_id res chain seq x y z
N MET A 1 -20.03 2.61 12.42
CA MET A 1 -18.93 2.70 11.44
C MET A 1 -18.86 4.17 11.02
N VAL A 2 -17.74 4.85 11.18
CA VAL A 2 -17.58 6.28 10.81
C VAL A 2 -16.50 6.35 9.73
N GLY A 3 -16.79 6.99 8.59
CA GLY A 3 -15.93 7.03 7.40
C GLY A 3 -16.43 8.11 6.42
N SER A 4 -15.50 8.75 5.69
CA SER A 4 -15.52 10.22 5.81
C SER A 4 -14.68 11.13 4.84
N ALA A 5 -15.28 12.11 4.11
CA ALA A 5 -14.63 13.12 3.24
C ALA A 5 -15.46 14.40 2.87
N VAL A 6 -14.81 15.56 2.67
CA VAL A 6 -15.38 16.74 1.96
C VAL A 6 -14.41 17.11 0.85
N VAL A 7 -14.92 17.35 -0.37
CA VAL A 7 -14.10 17.56 -1.58
C VAL A 7 -14.27 18.98 -2.14
N PRO A 8 -13.28 19.87 -1.96
CA PRO A 8 -13.29 21.19 -2.59
C PRO A 8 -13.30 21.07 -4.12
N GLY A 9 -14.35 21.63 -4.75
CA GLY A 9 -14.53 21.59 -6.21
C GLY A 9 -15.54 20.56 -6.74
N ALA A 10 -16.12 19.70 -5.88
CA ALA A 10 -17.13 18.71 -6.27
C ALA A 10 -18.54 19.29 -6.54
N GLY A 11 -18.64 20.45 -7.20
CA GLY A 11 -19.91 21.10 -7.53
C GLY A 11 -20.73 20.41 -8.63
N ALA A 12 -20.15 19.41 -9.28
CA ALA A 12 -20.81 18.51 -10.24
C ALA A 12 -20.23 17.11 -10.08
N THR A 13 -20.76 16.35 -9.11
CA THR A 13 -20.37 14.97 -8.81
C THR A 13 -20.81 14.00 -9.91
N LEU A 14 -20.11 12.86 -9.98
CA LEU A 14 -20.73 11.57 -10.30
C LEU A 14 -20.30 10.59 -9.21
N ASP A 15 -21.32 10.15 -8.50
CA ASP A 15 -21.37 9.46 -7.21
C ASP A 15 -20.33 8.34 -6.96
N VAL A 16 -19.89 8.17 -5.71
CA VAL A 16 -19.06 7.02 -5.26
C VAL A 16 -19.71 6.39 -4.03
N GLY A 17 -20.79 5.64 -4.27
CA GLY A 17 -21.48 4.87 -3.24
C GLY A 17 -20.78 3.56 -2.89
N LEU A 18 -20.71 3.23 -1.60
CA LEU A 18 -20.41 1.88 -1.12
C LEU A 18 -21.73 1.16 -0.81
N PHE A 19 -21.98 0.07 -1.53
CA PHE A 19 -23.11 -0.82 -1.28
C PHE A 19 -22.65 -2.08 -0.54
N ALA A 20 -23.19 -2.33 0.64
CA ALA A 20 -23.06 -3.61 1.33
C ALA A 20 -24.44 -4.28 1.39
N SER A 21 -24.58 -5.44 0.74
CA SER A 21 -25.78 -6.27 0.83
C SER A 21 -25.54 -7.50 1.70
N ALA A 22 -26.56 -7.89 2.46
CA ALA A 22 -26.58 -9.13 3.22
C ALA A 22 -27.93 -9.82 3.05
N ALA A 23 -27.92 -11.12 2.74
CA ALA A 23 -29.11 -11.94 2.60
C ALA A 23 -29.11 -13.07 3.64
N ASN A 24 -30.19 -13.19 4.41
CA ASN A 24 -30.36 -14.28 5.35
C ASN A 24 -30.88 -15.53 4.60
N ARG A 25 -29.98 -16.48 4.33
CA ARG A 25 -30.27 -17.74 3.62
C ARG A 25 -31.35 -18.63 4.25
N HIS A 26 -31.80 -18.35 5.49
CA HIS A 26 -32.82 -19.13 6.18
C HIS A 26 -34.18 -18.41 6.27
N THR A 27 -34.20 -17.07 6.26
CA THR A 27 -35.45 -16.28 6.32
C THR A 27 -35.80 -15.59 5.00
N GLY A 28 -34.89 -15.59 4.02
CA GLY A 28 -35.08 -14.90 2.73
C GLY A 28 -35.04 -13.37 2.83
N GLN A 29 -34.68 -12.81 3.98
CA GLN A 29 -34.63 -11.36 4.18
C GLN A 29 -33.31 -10.78 3.66
N GLU A 30 -33.42 -9.71 2.89
CA GLU A 30 -32.30 -8.92 2.39
C GLU A 30 -32.19 -7.58 3.11
N ALA A 31 -30.97 -7.10 3.32
CA ALA A 31 -30.68 -5.75 3.77
C ALA A 31 -29.61 -5.13 2.87
N ILE A 32 -29.84 -3.89 2.43
CA ILE A 32 -28.87 -3.08 1.69
C ILE A 32 -28.50 -1.89 2.58
N ALA A 33 -27.23 -1.79 2.97
CA ALA A 33 -26.68 -0.60 3.58
C ALA A 33 -26.09 0.29 2.48
N VAL A 34 -26.64 1.50 2.34
CA VAL A 34 -26.12 2.56 1.47
C VAL A 34 -25.42 3.58 2.36
N LEU A 35 -24.13 3.81 2.14
CA LEU A 35 -23.43 4.97 2.70
C LEU A 35 -23.47 6.11 1.68
N THR A 36 -24.38 7.07 1.91
CA THR A 36 -24.37 8.38 1.25
C THR A 36 -23.45 9.33 2.01
N ASP A 37 -22.69 10.16 1.29
CA ASP A 37 -21.87 11.25 1.83
C ASP A 37 -21.04 10.90 3.08
N PRO A 38 -20.05 10.00 2.97
CA PRO A 38 -18.98 9.96 3.96
C PRO A 38 -18.40 11.38 4.11
N ALA A 39 -18.47 11.98 5.32
CA ALA A 39 -17.96 13.34 5.68
C ALA A 39 -16.92 13.30 6.84
N PRO A 40 -15.88 14.18 6.87
CA PRO A 40 -14.48 13.89 7.29
C PRO A 40 -14.24 13.47 8.76
N ALA A 41 -13.39 12.44 8.98
CA ALA A 41 -12.85 12.07 10.29
C ALA A 41 -11.39 12.55 10.36
N PRO A 42 -11.05 13.49 11.25
CA PRO A 42 -9.68 13.94 11.40
C PRO A 42 -8.83 12.81 11.96
N SER A 43 -7.81 12.37 11.23
CA SER A 43 -6.74 11.58 11.83
C SER A 43 -5.99 12.47 12.81
N THR A 44 -6.01 12.12 14.08
CA THR A 44 -5.15 12.74 15.08
C THR A 44 -3.73 12.31 14.77
N ALA A 45 -2.97 13.14 14.06
CA ALA A 45 -1.60 12.84 13.68
C ALA A 45 -0.82 12.31 14.90
N ARG A 46 -0.48 11.01 14.84
CA ARG A 46 0.26 10.32 15.89
C ARG A 46 1.58 11.06 16.13
N ASP A 47 2.02 11.12 17.38
CA ASP A 47 3.37 11.59 17.71
C ASP A 47 4.41 10.65 17.09
N ALA A 48 4.87 11.03 15.90
CA ALA A 48 5.88 10.34 15.11
C ALA A 48 7.30 10.55 15.65
N GLY A 49 7.49 11.31 16.74
CA GLY A 49 8.80 11.60 17.34
C GLY A 49 9.56 10.38 17.87
N ARG A 50 8.93 9.19 17.86
CA ARG A 50 9.52 7.89 18.24
C ARG A 50 9.54 6.85 17.11
N ASP A 51 9.11 7.22 15.91
CA ASP A 51 9.03 6.28 14.80
C ASP A 51 10.43 5.85 14.34
N THR A 52 10.60 4.55 14.16
CA THR A 52 11.84 3.95 13.65
C THR A 52 11.55 3.14 12.39
N LEU A 53 12.56 3.00 11.53
CA LEU A 53 12.45 2.23 10.29
C LEU A 53 12.40 0.74 10.61
N GLN A 54 11.21 0.15 10.53
CA GLN A 54 10.97 -1.26 10.86
C GLN A 54 11.32 -2.21 9.71
N SER A 55 11.25 -1.80 8.44
CA SER A 55 11.45 -2.71 7.30
C SER A 55 12.91 -3.01 6.93
N LEU A 56 13.89 -2.22 7.42
CA LEU A 56 15.29 -2.31 6.98
C LEU A 56 15.88 -3.72 7.19
N ARG A 57 16.29 -4.36 6.08
CA ARG A 57 16.88 -5.71 6.01
C ARG A 57 16.09 -6.80 6.72
N LYS A 58 14.78 -6.59 6.89
CA LYS A 58 13.85 -7.61 7.34
C LYS A 58 13.64 -8.70 6.28
N PRO A 59 13.20 -9.92 6.68
CA PRO A 59 12.85 -10.96 5.73
C PRO A 59 11.79 -10.50 4.74
N VAL A 60 12.06 -10.75 3.45
CA VAL A 60 11.19 -10.37 2.34
C VAL A 60 10.93 -11.54 1.41
N THR A 61 9.79 -11.50 0.75
CA THR A 61 9.35 -12.49 -0.24
C THR A 61 8.64 -11.75 -1.37
N ALA A 62 8.64 -12.33 -2.57
CA ALA A 62 7.92 -11.80 -3.72
C ALA A 62 7.25 -12.95 -4.50
N LEU A 63 6.34 -12.62 -5.41
CA LEU A 63 5.73 -13.59 -6.32
C LEU A 63 6.79 -14.27 -7.23
N SER A 64 7.74 -13.47 -7.71
CA SER A 64 8.87 -13.85 -8.56
C SER A 64 9.91 -12.74 -8.51
N TRP A 65 11.08 -12.94 -9.12
CA TRP A 65 12.04 -11.87 -9.41
C TRP A 65 12.86 -12.19 -10.66
N GLU A 66 13.36 -11.16 -11.33
CA GLU A 66 14.33 -11.30 -12.43
C GLU A 66 15.73 -11.67 -11.89
N PRO A 67 16.60 -12.29 -12.71
CA PRO A 67 17.98 -12.58 -12.31
C PRO A 67 18.72 -11.33 -11.82
N ASN A 68 19.35 -11.41 -10.64
CA ASN A 68 20.03 -10.29 -9.97
C ASN A 68 19.12 -9.08 -9.66
N ARG A 69 17.82 -9.34 -9.40
CA ARG A 69 16.80 -8.35 -8.99
C ARG A 69 15.98 -8.83 -7.78
N GLY A 70 16.65 -9.44 -6.80
CA GLY A 70 16.03 -10.06 -5.64
C GLY A 70 15.18 -9.10 -4.78
N PRO A 71 14.21 -9.61 -4.02
CA PRO A 71 13.31 -8.80 -3.20
C PRO A 71 14.03 -8.01 -2.10
N GLU A 72 15.20 -8.43 -1.66
CA GLU A 72 16.04 -7.75 -0.66
C GLU A 72 16.51 -6.35 -1.11
N TYR A 73 16.57 -6.08 -2.41
CA TYR A 73 16.91 -4.78 -2.98
C TYR A 73 15.77 -3.75 -2.93
N ALA A 74 14.70 -4.03 -2.18
CA ALA A 74 13.63 -3.08 -1.90
C ALA A 74 13.49 -2.79 -0.39
N ASN A 75 14.43 -3.25 0.44
CA ASN A 75 14.53 -2.85 1.85
C ASN A 75 15.98 -2.88 2.38
N ASP A 76 16.97 -2.68 1.51
CA ASP A 76 18.38 -2.67 1.91
C ASP A 76 18.86 -1.29 2.40
N GLY A 77 18.01 -0.26 2.30
CA GLY A 77 18.29 1.13 2.65
C GLY A 77 18.88 1.96 1.50
N ASN A 78 19.09 1.38 0.32
CA ASN A 78 19.69 2.06 -0.82
C ASN A 78 18.61 2.61 -1.77
N ARG A 79 18.22 3.87 -1.57
CA ARG A 79 17.25 4.59 -2.43
C ARG A 79 17.79 4.95 -3.83
N ALA A 80 18.87 4.34 -4.31
CA ALA A 80 19.32 4.46 -5.68
C ALA A 80 18.47 3.60 -6.64
N ASN A 81 18.70 3.75 -7.95
CA ASN A 81 18.10 2.88 -8.96
C ASN A 81 18.90 1.60 -9.23
N SER A 82 19.92 1.29 -8.41
CA SER A 82 20.67 0.03 -8.48
C SER A 82 21.37 -0.26 -7.14
N PRO A 83 21.26 -1.48 -6.59
CA PRO A 83 20.38 -2.56 -7.06
C PRO A 83 18.90 -2.19 -6.91
N TYR A 84 18.00 -3.02 -7.42
CA TYR A 84 16.54 -2.84 -7.30
C TYR A 84 15.83 -4.18 -7.47
N PHE A 85 14.68 -4.33 -6.81
CA PHE A 85 13.77 -5.44 -7.03
C PHE A 85 13.03 -5.26 -8.36
N SER A 86 12.91 -6.34 -9.13
CA SER A 86 12.16 -6.39 -10.38
C SER A 86 11.44 -7.71 -10.50
N SER A 87 10.14 -7.68 -10.77
CA SER A 87 9.31 -8.88 -10.96
C SER A 87 8.33 -8.68 -12.11
N GLN A 88 8.25 -9.66 -13.00
CA GLN A 88 7.29 -9.65 -14.10
C GLN A 88 5.85 -9.78 -13.58
N MET A 89 4.99 -8.85 -13.97
CA MET A 89 3.57 -8.90 -13.66
C MET A 89 2.93 -10.06 -14.43
N THR A 90 2.32 -11.00 -13.69
CA THR A 90 1.66 -12.20 -14.22
C THR A 90 0.17 -12.07 -13.90
N TRP A 91 -0.69 -12.23 -14.91
CA TRP A 91 -2.11 -11.84 -14.82
C TRP A 91 -2.25 -10.40 -14.32
N ASP A 92 -1.52 -9.49 -14.97
CA ASP A 92 -1.48 -8.03 -14.73
C ASP A 92 -1.08 -7.60 -13.30
N THR A 93 -0.56 -8.52 -12.47
CA THR A 93 -0.12 -8.19 -11.11
C THR A 93 1.18 -8.87 -10.70
N THR A 94 1.89 -8.28 -9.75
CA THR A 94 2.90 -8.98 -8.94
C THR A 94 2.89 -8.43 -7.53
N TRP A 95 3.63 -9.03 -6.60
CA TRP A 95 3.76 -8.52 -5.24
C TRP A 95 5.14 -8.71 -4.65
N TRP A 96 5.47 -7.80 -3.74
CA TRP A 96 6.60 -7.84 -2.80
C TRP A 96 6.06 -7.67 -1.39
N LYS A 97 6.58 -8.44 -0.43
CA LYS A 97 6.12 -8.48 0.98
C LYS A 97 7.30 -8.52 1.94
N VAL A 98 7.25 -7.70 2.99
CA VAL A 98 8.14 -7.75 4.15
C VAL A 98 7.44 -8.37 5.37
N ASP A 99 8.15 -9.17 6.16
CA ASP A 99 7.79 -9.56 7.53
C ASP A 99 8.59 -8.71 8.52
N LEU A 100 7.92 -7.82 9.26
CA LEU A 100 8.55 -6.97 10.27
C LEU A 100 9.07 -7.79 11.48
N GLY A 101 8.63 -9.04 11.60
CA GLY A 101 9.00 -10.02 12.63
C GLY A 101 8.05 -10.04 13.82
N LYS A 102 7.26 -8.98 14.02
CA LYS A 102 6.22 -8.83 15.05
C LYS A 102 5.16 -7.84 14.55
N VAL A 103 4.06 -7.69 15.30
CA VAL A 103 3.09 -6.62 15.04
C VAL A 103 3.67 -5.31 15.54
N ASP A 104 3.77 -4.33 14.65
CA ASP A 104 4.14 -2.95 14.93
C ASP A 104 2.93 -2.03 14.69
N ASP A 105 2.84 -0.93 15.45
CA ASP A 105 1.96 0.19 15.16
C ASP A 105 2.58 1.03 14.04
N ILE A 106 2.10 0.84 12.81
CA ILE A 106 2.61 1.49 11.61
C ILE A 106 2.07 2.93 11.56
N SER A 107 2.96 3.89 11.41
CA SER A 107 2.60 5.30 11.21
C SER A 107 2.66 5.72 9.74
N ARG A 108 3.60 5.13 8.98
CA ARG A 108 3.90 5.57 7.62
C ARG A 108 4.60 4.48 6.81
N VAL A 109 4.27 4.39 5.53
CA VAL A 109 5.05 3.61 4.56
C VAL A 109 5.44 4.53 3.40
N ASP A 110 6.72 4.59 3.09
CA ASP A 110 7.23 5.21 1.87
C ASP A 110 7.58 4.14 0.84
N VAL A 111 7.03 4.24 -0.37
CA VAL A 111 7.28 3.33 -1.49
C VAL A 111 8.02 4.08 -2.59
N ARG A 112 9.31 3.78 -2.78
CA ARG A 112 10.12 4.28 -3.91
C ARG A 112 10.20 3.22 -4.99
N THR A 113 9.49 3.46 -6.08
CA THR A 113 9.63 2.73 -7.35
C THR A 113 10.83 3.24 -8.15
N TYR A 114 11.28 2.50 -9.17
CA TYR A 114 12.41 2.93 -10.02
C TYR A 114 12.12 4.26 -10.73
N VAL A 115 12.98 5.27 -10.56
CA VAL A 115 12.78 6.63 -11.07
C VAL A 115 13.52 6.87 -12.39
N GLY A 116 12.83 7.24 -13.47
CA GLY A 116 13.50 7.67 -14.70
C GLY A 116 12.59 7.77 -15.92
N GLY A 117 12.93 8.64 -16.88
CA GLY A 117 12.23 8.74 -18.16
C GLY A 117 10.74 9.07 -18.09
N GLY A 118 10.28 9.76 -17.04
CA GLY A 118 8.86 10.05 -16.81
C GLY A 118 8.00 8.83 -16.43
N ARG A 119 8.63 7.67 -16.20
CA ARG A 119 7.98 6.40 -15.86
C ARG A 119 7.07 6.54 -14.64
N TYR A 120 5.87 5.96 -14.71
CA TYR A 120 4.96 5.85 -13.57
C TYR A 120 4.53 4.42 -13.33
N TYR A 121 4.01 4.20 -12.12
CA TYR A 121 3.59 2.90 -11.61
C TYR A 121 2.22 3.03 -10.97
N GLU A 122 1.43 1.97 -11.03
CA GLU A 122 0.26 1.78 -10.18
C GLU A 122 0.45 0.56 -9.29
N TYR A 123 -0.01 0.66 -8.05
CA TYR A 123 0.07 -0.41 -7.07
C TYR A 123 -0.92 -0.18 -5.92
N ARG A 124 -1.20 -1.25 -5.18
CA ARG A 124 -1.93 -1.21 -3.90
C ARG A 124 -0.94 -1.48 -2.77
N LEU A 125 -1.05 -0.74 -1.67
CA LEU A 125 -0.32 -1.03 -0.43
C LEU A 125 -1.29 -1.72 0.53
N GLU A 126 -0.86 -2.83 1.11
CA GLU A 126 -1.66 -3.66 2.00
C GLU A 126 -0.88 -4.01 3.27
N GLY A 127 -1.60 -4.10 4.39
CA GLY A 127 -1.10 -4.60 5.67
C GLY A 127 -1.76 -5.92 6.04
N SER A 128 -1.09 -6.69 6.90
CA SER A 128 -1.63 -7.92 7.47
C SER A 128 -1.02 -8.23 8.83
N LEU A 129 -1.79 -8.87 9.72
CA LEU A 129 -1.33 -9.38 11.02
C LEU A 129 -0.85 -10.83 10.94
N ASP A 130 -1.40 -11.63 10.03
CA ASP A 130 -1.26 -13.08 9.91
C ASP A 130 -0.53 -13.53 8.62
N GLY A 131 -0.37 -12.63 7.64
CA GLY A 131 0.18 -12.90 6.32
C GLY A 131 -0.82 -13.49 5.32
N ALA A 132 -2.07 -13.71 5.74
CA ALA A 132 -3.14 -14.36 4.98
C ALA A 132 -4.33 -13.43 4.72
N THR A 133 -4.75 -12.67 5.73
CA THR A 133 -5.83 -11.68 5.68
C THR A 133 -5.22 -10.29 5.45
N TRP A 134 -5.62 -9.61 4.38
CA TRP A 134 -5.01 -8.34 3.96
C TRP A 134 -6.03 -7.20 3.97
N TYR A 135 -5.61 -6.02 4.45
CA TYR A 135 -6.38 -4.78 4.46
C TYR A 135 -5.61 -3.65 3.76
N PRO A 136 -6.30 -2.69 3.13
CA PRO A 136 -5.64 -1.58 2.43
C PRO A 136 -4.95 -0.63 3.40
N LEU A 137 -3.75 -0.19 3.03
CA LEU A 137 -3.00 0.91 3.67
C LEU A 137 -2.86 2.12 2.73
N GLY A 138 -3.17 1.96 1.45
CA GLY A 138 -3.06 3.02 0.44
C GLY A 138 -2.70 2.45 -0.93
N GLY A 139 -1.99 3.25 -1.73
CA GLY A 139 -1.48 2.86 -3.03
C GLY A 139 -1.28 4.06 -3.96
N ARG A 140 -1.02 3.76 -5.23
CA ARG A 140 -0.85 4.74 -6.30
C ARG A 140 -1.68 4.36 -7.52
N ARG A 141 -2.34 5.35 -8.12
CA ARG A 141 -3.00 5.28 -9.42
C ARG A 141 -2.75 6.55 -10.22
N GLY A 142 -2.93 6.47 -11.54
CA GLY A 142 -2.86 7.59 -12.45
C GLY A 142 -1.43 7.98 -12.87
N PRO A 143 -1.31 8.86 -13.88
CA PRO A 143 -0.10 9.03 -14.67
C PRO A 143 1.00 9.91 -14.04
N ARG A 144 1.04 10.02 -12.70
CA ARG A 144 2.07 10.82 -12.01
C ARG A 144 3.42 10.10 -12.12
N ALA A 145 4.45 10.73 -12.67
CA ALA A 145 5.80 10.16 -12.75
C ALA A 145 6.39 9.78 -11.37
N ALA A 146 7.20 8.72 -11.31
CA ALA A 146 7.97 8.36 -10.12
C ALA A 146 9.02 9.44 -9.80
N THR A 147 9.30 9.64 -8.50
CA THR A 147 10.23 10.67 -8.00
C THR A 147 11.11 10.11 -6.88
N ASP A 148 12.27 10.73 -6.64
CA ASP A 148 13.19 10.31 -5.58
C ASP A 148 12.62 10.47 -4.15
N ALA A 149 11.56 11.26 -4.01
CA ALA A 149 10.83 11.39 -2.75
C ALA A 149 10.14 10.07 -2.36
N GLY A 150 9.75 9.22 -3.32
CA GLY A 150 8.84 8.11 -3.10
C GLY A 150 7.37 8.54 -3.01
N ASP A 151 6.47 7.60 -2.81
CA ASP A 151 5.10 7.89 -2.36
C ASP A 151 4.96 7.52 -0.89
N THR A 152 4.73 8.53 -0.07
CA THR A 152 4.50 8.39 1.36
C THR A 152 3.00 8.26 1.65
N MET A 153 2.62 7.21 2.37
CA MET A 153 1.27 6.95 2.89
C MET A 153 1.33 6.93 4.42
N THR A 154 0.50 7.72 5.09
CA THR A 154 0.36 7.72 6.56
C THR A 154 -0.83 6.85 6.99
N THR A 155 -0.72 6.20 8.14
CA THR A 155 -1.73 5.29 8.67
C THR A 155 -1.65 5.18 10.20
N GLU A 156 -2.66 4.58 10.82
CA GLU A 156 -2.69 4.23 12.25
C GLU A 156 -2.91 2.70 12.41
N ALA A 157 -2.56 1.92 11.38
CA ALA A 157 -2.78 0.49 11.33
C ALA A 157 -1.69 -0.29 12.09
N LYS A 158 -2.11 -1.29 12.87
CA LYS A 158 -1.21 -2.36 13.31
C LYS A 158 -0.90 -3.28 12.12
N ALA A 159 0.34 -3.71 11.92
CA ALA A 159 0.68 -4.75 10.94
C ALA A 159 1.93 -5.53 11.36
N ARG A 160 2.01 -6.81 10.98
CA ARG A 160 3.27 -7.59 10.97
C ARG A 160 3.84 -7.71 9.56
N TYR A 161 2.98 -7.80 8.57
CA TYR A 161 3.36 -7.90 7.16
C TYR A 161 2.88 -6.67 6.41
N VAL A 162 3.73 -6.14 5.53
CA VAL A 162 3.37 -5.09 4.58
C VAL A 162 3.66 -5.60 3.17
N ARG A 163 2.71 -5.42 2.25
CA ARG A 163 2.80 -5.88 0.87
C ARG A 163 2.51 -4.74 -0.10
N VAL A 164 3.38 -4.60 -1.10
CA VAL A 164 3.11 -3.79 -2.29
C VAL A 164 2.65 -4.74 -3.40
N VAL A 165 1.43 -4.56 -3.90
CA VAL A 165 0.90 -5.28 -5.05
C VAL A 165 0.99 -4.38 -6.27
N GLY A 166 1.99 -4.61 -7.11
CA GLY A 166 2.19 -3.88 -8.36
C GLY A 166 1.17 -4.28 -9.41
N THR A 167 0.58 -3.30 -10.08
CA THR A 167 -0.49 -3.50 -11.08
C THR A 167 -0.25 -2.77 -12.40
N HIS A 168 0.70 -1.84 -12.47
CA HIS A 168 1.06 -1.16 -13.71
C HIS A 168 2.48 -0.60 -13.68
N ASN A 169 3.08 -0.51 -14.86
CA ASN A 169 4.29 0.24 -15.15
C ASN A 169 4.23 0.71 -16.61
N THR A 170 4.53 1.97 -16.89
CA THR A 170 4.43 2.50 -18.26
C THR A 170 5.47 1.98 -19.24
N ALA A 171 6.65 1.57 -18.77
CA ALA A 171 7.77 1.29 -19.67
C ALA A 171 7.88 -0.19 -20.09
N ASN A 172 7.37 -1.12 -19.28
CA ASN A 172 7.40 -2.57 -19.54
C ASN A 172 6.44 -3.32 -18.60
N LEU A 173 6.34 -4.65 -18.75
CA LEU A 173 5.48 -5.52 -17.95
C LEU A 173 6.10 -5.96 -16.60
N ALA A 174 7.21 -5.36 -16.15
CA ALA A 174 7.81 -5.65 -14.86
C ALA A 174 7.46 -4.56 -13.84
N PHE A 175 7.25 -4.92 -12.58
CA PHE A 175 7.09 -3.97 -11.48
C PHE A 175 8.41 -3.83 -10.73
N HIS A 176 8.86 -2.60 -10.47
CA HIS A 176 10.17 -2.32 -9.92
C HIS A 176 10.06 -1.56 -8.59
N LEU A 177 10.77 -2.03 -7.56
CA LEU A 177 10.92 -1.33 -6.27
C LEU A 177 12.41 -1.09 -5.99
N THR A 178 12.71 0.04 -5.40
CA THR A 178 14.08 0.43 -4.99
C THR A 178 14.21 0.56 -3.48
N GLU A 179 13.13 0.98 -2.80
CA GLU A 179 13.08 0.96 -1.34
C GLU A 179 11.60 1.01 -0.90
N VAL A 180 11.26 0.25 0.13
CA VAL A 180 9.96 0.29 0.83
C VAL A 180 10.24 0.47 2.31
N SER A 181 10.14 1.71 2.78
CA SER A 181 10.46 2.09 4.14
C SER A 181 9.19 2.12 5.00
N VAL A 182 9.03 1.11 5.86
CA VAL A 182 7.92 1.02 6.83
C VAL A 182 8.37 1.63 8.16
N TYR A 183 7.66 2.65 8.62
CA TYR A 183 7.94 3.36 9.87
C TYR A 183 6.83 3.10 10.89
N GLY A 184 7.23 3.05 12.16
CA GLY A 184 6.32 2.91 13.28
C GLY A 184 7.06 2.55 14.56
N THR A 185 6.32 1.99 15.51
CA THR A 185 6.84 1.52 16.80
C THR A 185 6.40 0.08 17.06
N PRO A 186 7.07 -0.66 17.95
CA PRO A 186 6.51 -1.88 18.52
C PRO A 186 5.09 -1.63 19.04
N ALA A 187 4.17 -2.56 18.75
CA ALA A 187 2.87 -2.55 19.41
C ALA A 187 3.03 -2.87 20.91
N PRO A 188 2.21 -2.28 21.80
CA PRO A 188 2.13 -2.64 23.22
C PRO A 188 1.74 -4.11 23.46
#